data_AF-A0A5N8WZT6-F1
#
_entry.id   AF-A0A5N8WZT6-F1
#
_cell.length_a   1.000
_cell.length_b   1.000
_cell.length_c   1.000
_cell.angle_alpha   90.00
_cell.angle_beta   90.00
_cell.angle_gamma   90.00
#
_symmetry.space_group_name_H-M   'P 1'
#
loop_
_entity.id
_entity.type
_entity.pdbx_description
1 polymer ?
#
loop_
_entity_poly.entity_id
_entity_poly.type
_entity_poly.pdbx_seq_one_letter_code
_entity_poly.pdbx_strand_id
1 'polypeptide(L)'
;MTVVLTNSPSLTPLLARGALRSPFKRPSPDANFPRTRLVLPGIRVDLARLAAYERVCGFPTGDDALPITFPHLLGFPSAMLLMSDRDFPLPLLGLVHTSIEITRRHPLPATADYELTVYVQELTPHHRGTEAAVVTEARTGGTVVWESRSTYLARHRTNDRAAPPSDKHPLPSPGPLPTIAEWHLAGDVGRRYGTISGDRNPIHLHPLTARL
;
A
#
# COMPACT_ATOMS: atom_id res chain seq x y z
N MET A 1 11.67 -16.49 -5.58
CA MET A 1 10.80 -17.68 -5.41
C MET A 1 9.36 -17.25 -5.62
N THR A 2 8.56 -18.01 -6.35
CA THR A 2 7.13 -17.71 -6.52
C THR A 2 6.31 -18.57 -5.58
N VAL A 3 5.34 -17.98 -4.89
CA VAL A 3 4.40 -18.68 -4.00
C VAL A 3 2.99 -18.34 -4.45
N VAL A 4 2.24 -19.36 -4.85
CA VAL A 4 0.83 -19.21 -5.25
C VAL A 4 -0.04 -19.33 -4.00
N LEU A 5 -0.85 -18.30 -3.76
CA LEU A 5 -1.82 -18.25 -2.68
C LEU A 5 -3.14 -18.86 -3.16
N THR A 6 -3.84 -19.57 -2.26
CA THR A 6 -5.17 -20.12 -2.56
C THR A 6 -6.28 -19.12 -2.28
N ASN A 7 -6.06 -18.16 -1.37
CA ASN A 7 -7.02 -17.16 -0.96
C ASN A 7 -6.30 -15.85 -0.58
N SER A 8 -7.05 -14.75 -0.55
CA SER A 8 -6.55 -13.48 -0.01
C SER A 8 -6.24 -13.64 1.49
N PRO A 9 -5.05 -13.24 1.97
CA PRO A 9 -4.69 -13.34 3.38
C PRO A 9 -5.62 -12.56 4.31
N SER A 10 -5.92 -13.10 5.49
CA SER A 10 -6.64 -12.35 6.53
C SER A 10 -5.72 -11.32 7.17
N LEU A 11 -6.10 -10.04 7.17
CA LEU A 11 -5.25 -8.94 7.65
C LEU A 11 -5.03 -8.91 9.16
N THR A 12 -6.04 -9.24 9.97
CA THR A 12 -5.95 -9.21 11.45
C THR A 12 -4.77 -10.02 12.01
N PRO A 13 -4.59 -11.31 11.66
CA PRO A 13 -3.43 -12.07 12.14
C PRO A 13 -2.09 -11.52 11.63
N LEU A 14 -2.06 -10.92 10.44
CA LEU A 14 -0.84 -10.31 9.87
C LEU A 14 -0.42 -9.06 10.63
N LEU A 15 -1.39 -8.21 11.00
CA LEU A 15 -1.16 -7.05 11.86
C LEU A 15 -0.60 -7.46 13.22
N ALA A 16 -1.21 -8.49 13.85
CA ALA A 16 -0.73 -9.01 15.13
C ALA A 16 0.69 -9.58 15.01
N ARG A 17 0.97 -10.40 13.99
CA ARG A 17 2.29 -10.95 13.70
C ARG A 17 3.33 -9.85 13.48
N GLY A 18 2.98 -8.81 12.71
CA GLY A 18 3.85 -7.68 12.46
C GLY A 18 4.15 -6.87 13.72
N ALA A 19 3.14 -6.60 14.55
CA ALA A 19 3.32 -5.92 15.83
C ALA A 19 4.26 -6.69 16.77
N LEU A 20 4.07 -8.00 16.90
CA LEU A 20 4.93 -8.87 17.74
C LEU A 20 6.38 -8.92 17.26
N ARG A 21 6.61 -8.83 15.94
CA ARG A 21 7.95 -8.94 15.35
C ARG A 21 8.69 -7.62 15.23
N SER A 22 7.98 -6.50 15.17
CA SER A 22 8.55 -5.18 14.89
C SER A 22 9.69 -4.78 15.84
N PRO A 23 9.63 -5.01 17.17
CA PRO A 23 10.72 -4.67 18.09
C PRO A 23 12.04 -5.41 17.82
N PHE A 24 12.00 -6.54 17.11
CA PHE A 24 13.18 -7.35 16.79
C PHE A 24 13.77 -7.03 15.40
N LYS A 25 13.13 -6.14 14.63
CA LYS A 25 13.59 -5.75 13.31
C LYS A 25 14.72 -4.71 13.42
N ARG A 26 15.73 -4.87 12.56
CA ARG A 26 16.89 -3.98 12.46
C ARG A 26 16.91 -3.40 11.05
N PRO A 27 16.21 -2.28 10.80
CA PRO A 27 16.12 -1.71 9.46
C PRO A 27 17.48 -1.23 8.97
N SER A 28 17.79 -1.54 7.72
CA SER A 28 18.99 -1.11 7.01
C SER A 28 18.71 -1.18 5.51
N PRO A 29 19.21 -0.24 4.69
CA PRO A 29 19.10 -0.33 3.24
C PRO A 29 19.85 -1.55 2.67
N ASP A 30 20.90 -2.02 3.36
CA ASP A 30 21.71 -3.17 2.96
C ASP A 30 21.17 -4.51 3.52
N ALA A 31 20.04 -4.49 4.22
CA ALA A 31 19.46 -5.71 4.77
C ALA A 31 18.98 -6.65 3.66
N ASN A 32 19.13 -7.96 3.89
CA ASN A 32 18.44 -8.95 3.07
C ASN A 32 16.92 -8.76 3.19
N PHE A 33 16.22 -8.90 2.08
CA PHE A 33 14.76 -8.81 2.00
C PHE A 33 14.21 -9.95 1.14
N PRO A 34 12.93 -10.34 1.32
CA PRO A 34 12.37 -11.47 0.61
C PRO A 34 12.28 -11.19 -0.89
N ARG A 35 12.87 -12.07 -1.70
CA ARG A 35 12.70 -12.10 -3.17
C ARG A 35 11.50 -12.94 -3.59
N THR A 36 10.52 -13.07 -2.69
CA THR A 36 9.31 -13.86 -2.89
C THR A 36 8.31 -13.04 -3.70
N ARG A 37 7.74 -13.65 -4.73
CA ARG A 37 6.58 -13.13 -5.46
C ARG A 37 5.35 -13.92 -5.02
N LEU A 38 4.40 -13.24 -4.39
CA LEU A 38 3.11 -13.82 -4.04
C LEU A 38 2.18 -13.67 -5.22
N VAL A 39 1.59 -14.77 -5.69
CA VAL A 39 0.63 -14.77 -6.79
C VAL A 39 -0.72 -15.20 -6.24
N LEU A 40 -1.77 -14.40 -6.47
CA LEU A 40 -3.15 -14.72 -6.14
C LEU A 40 -3.96 -14.79 -7.45
N PRO A 41 -4.23 -15.99 -7.97
CA PRO A 41 -4.95 -16.17 -9.23
C PRO A 41 -6.47 -16.07 -9.06
N GLY A 42 -7.18 -15.85 -10.16
CA GLY A 42 -8.63 -16.03 -10.24
C GLY A 42 -9.46 -15.09 -9.37
N ILE A 43 -8.99 -13.86 -9.15
CA ILE A 43 -9.71 -12.86 -8.36
C ILE A 43 -10.89 -12.35 -9.16
N ARG A 44 -12.08 -12.61 -8.62
CA ARG A 44 -13.34 -11.96 -8.96
C ARG A 44 -13.61 -10.85 -7.97
N VAL A 45 -13.91 -9.67 -8.49
CA VAL A 45 -14.25 -8.53 -7.62
C VAL A 45 -15.62 -8.76 -7.00
N ASP A 46 -15.67 -8.67 -5.68
CA ASP A 46 -16.93 -8.55 -4.94
C ASP A 46 -17.52 -7.16 -5.22
N LEU A 47 -18.58 -7.13 -6.03
CA LEU A 47 -19.25 -5.89 -6.43
C LEU A 47 -19.88 -5.14 -5.26
N ALA A 48 -20.28 -5.83 -4.19
CA ALA A 48 -20.78 -5.16 -2.99
C ALA A 48 -19.64 -4.44 -2.24
N ARG A 49 -18.47 -5.09 -2.14
CA ARG A 49 -17.25 -4.47 -1.59
C ARG A 49 -16.78 -3.30 -2.44
N LEU A 50 -16.82 -3.43 -3.77
CA LEU A 50 -16.52 -2.35 -4.71
C LEU A 50 -17.45 -1.16 -4.52
N ALA A 51 -18.77 -1.37 -4.52
CA ALA A 51 -19.74 -0.29 -4.30
C ALA A 51 -19.59 0.38 -2.93
N ALA A 52 -19.22 -0.38 -1.88
CA ALA A 52 -18.91 0.20 -0.58
C ALA A 52 -17.66 1.08 -0.63
N TYR A 53 -16.60 0.63 -1.32
CA TYR A 53 -15.38 1.40 -1.53
C TYR A 53 -15.65 2.70 -2.32
N GLU A 54 -16.38 2.59 -3.43
CA GLU A 54 -16.74 3.73 -4.28
C GLU A 54 -17.43 4.83 -3.47
N ARG A 55 -18.45 4.45 -2.68
CA ARG A 55 -19.17 5.39 -1.82
C ARG A 55 -18.31 6.03 -0.74
N VAL A 56 -17.38 5.29 -0.13
CA VAL A 56 -16.51 5.84 0.92
C VAL A 56 -15.44 6.76 0.35
N CYS A 57 -14.94 6.47 -0.85
CA CYS A 57 -13.92 7.28 -1.52
C CYS A 57 -14.49 8.37 -2.44
N GLY A 58 -15.81 8.41 -2.64
CA GLY A 58 -16.47 9.40 -3.50
C GLY A 58 -16.34 9.14 -4.99
N PHE A 59 -16.06 7.90 -5.40
CA PHE A 59 -16.13 7.50 -6.81
C PHE A 59 -17.58 7.33 -7.26
N PRO A 60 -17.88 7.52 -8.57
CA PRO A 60 -19.14 7.07 -9.15
C PRO A 60 -19.38 5.59 -8.80
N THR A 61 -20.57 5.27 -8.32
CA THR A 61 -20.88 3.91 -7.86
C THR A 61 -21.55 3.14 -8.97
N GLY A 62 -21.05 1.92 -9.26
CA GLY A 62 -21.63 1.02 -10.26
C GLY A 62 -21.16 1.26 -11.70
N ASP A 63 -20.06 1.98 -11.89
CA ASP A 63 -19.40 2.05 -13.19
C ASP A 63 -18.87 0.66 -13.61
N ASP A 64 -18.84 0.39 -14.91
CA ASP A 64 -18.33 -0.87 -15.45
C ASP A 64 -16.82 -1.07 -15.20
N ALA A 65 -16.10 -0.02 -14.85
CA ALA A 65 -14.65 -0.04 -14.63
C ALA A 65 -14.30 0.20 -13.16
N LEU A 66 -13.30 -0.53 -12.67
CA LEU A 66 -12.75 -0.34 -11.35
C LEU A 66 -12.13 1.06 -11.20
N PRO A 67 -12.32 1.73 -10.04
CA PRO A 67 -11.49 2.87 -9.68
C PRO A 67 -10.01 2.52 -9.78
N ILE A 68 -9.20 3.45 -10.28
CA ILE A 68 -7.76 3.21 -10.53
C ILE A 68 -6.99 2.79 -9.28
N THR A 69 -7.49 3.12 -8.10
CA THR A 69 -6.91 2.79 -6.79
C THR A 69 -7.41 1.46 -6.22
N PHE A 70 -8.47 0.86 -6.76
CA PHE A 70 -9.08 -0.35 -6.20
C PHE A 70 -8.20 -1.60 -6.28
N PRO A 71 -7.44 -1.87 -7.36
CA PRO A 71 -6.54 -3.03 -7.40
C PRO A 71 -5.46 -3.01 -6.30
N HIS A 72 -5.03 -1.82 -5.84
CA HIS A 72 -4.14 -1.70 -4.69
C HIS A 72 -4.78 -2.27 -3.41
N LEU A 73 -6.08 -2.03 -3.21
CA LEU A 73 -6.86 -2.58 -2.10
C LEU A 73 -6.93 -4.11 -2.13
N LEU A 74 -7.00 -4.70 -3.33
CA LEU A 74 -7.02 -6.14 -3.52
C LEU A 74 -5.65 -6.77 -3.24
N GLY A 75 -4.56 -6.08 -3.58
CA GLY A 75 -3.18 -6.51 -3.33
C GLY A 75 -2.69 -6.29 -1.90
N PHE A 76 -3.31 -5.38 -1.15
CA PHE A 76 -2.89 -4.97 0.19
C PHE A 76 -2.71 -6.15 1.18
N PRO A 77 -3.60 -7.16 1.25
CA PRO A 77 -3.39 -8.31 2.12
C PRO A 77 -2.13 -9.13 1.79
N SER A 78 -1.80 -9.28 0.51
CA SER A 78 -0.56 -9.95 0.08
C SER A 78 0.67 -9.11 0.39
N ALA A 79 0.59 -7.78 0.24
CA ALA A 79 1.66 -6.87 0.66
C ALA A 79 1.92 -6.98 2.18
N MET A 80 0.84 -6.98 2.98
CA MET A 80 0.92 -7.16 4.43
C MET A 80 1.48 -8.52 4.83
N LEU A 81 1.20 -9.58 4.06
CA LEU A 81 1.79 -10.90 4.29
C LEU A 81 3.31 -10.87 4.09
N LEU A 82 3.80 -10.22 3.03
CA LEU A 82 5.23 -10.02 2.81
C LEU A 82 5.88 -9.22 3.93
N MET A 83 5.29 -8.07 4.28
CA MET A 83 5.89 -7.14 5.24
C MET A 83 5.83 -7.63 6.69
N SER A 84 4.88 -8.52 7.03
CA SER A 84 4.81 -9.17 8.35
C SER A 84 5.69 -10.43 8.47
N ASP A 85 6.35 -10.83 7.37
CA ASP A 85 7.19 -12.02 7.37
C ASP A 85 8.49 -11.82 8.17
N ARG A 86 9.15 -12.93 8.54
CA ARG A 86 10.37 -12.93 9.32
C ARG A 86 11.53 -12.35 8.50
N ASP A 87 11.52 -12.61 7.19
CA ASP A 87 12.62 -12.25 6.29
C ASP A 87 12.53 -10.80 5.80
N PHE A 88 11.38 -10.12 6.00
CA PHE A 88 11.24 -8.70 5.70
C PHE A 88 11.90 -7.83 6.79
N PRO A 89 12.86 -6.94 6.47
CA PRO A 89 13.74 -6.37 7.50
C PRO A 89 13.19 -5.13 8.21
N LEU A 90 12.11 -4.52 7.71
CA LEU A 90 11.57 -3.29 8.29
C LEU A 90 10.45 -3.61 9.33
N PRO A 91 10.35 -2.83 10.43
CA PRO A 91 9.29 -3.01 11.42
C PRO A 91 7.93 -2.58 10.86
N LEU A 92 6.96 -3.51 10.79
CA LEU A 92 5.59 -3.19 10.32
C LEU A 92 4.93 -2.10 11.16
N LEU A 93 5.14 -2.12 12.48
CA LEU A 93 4.68 -1.07 13.36
C LEU A 93 5.53 0.20 13.14
N GLY A 94 4.87 1.29 12.76
CA GLY A 94 5.53 2.58 12.50
C GLY A 94 6.07 2.75 11.08
N LEU A 95 5.89 1.76 10.19
CA LEU A 95 6.07 1.93 8.75
C LEU A 95 5.10 3.01 8.24
N VAL A 96 5.64 3.99 7.51
CA VAL A 96 4.87 5.10 6.95
C VAL A 96 4.81 4.92 5.44
N HIS A 97 3.62 4.85 4.86
CA HIS A 97 3.46 4.87 3.40
C HIS A 97 3.68 6.30 2.89
N THR A 98 4.81 6.53 2.21
CA THR A 98 5.26 7.88 1.82
C THR A 98 4.85 8.26 0.40
N SER A 99 4.76 7.28 -0.51
CA SER A 99 4.32 7.51 -1.88
C SER A 99 3.69 6.26 -2.49
N ILE A 100 2.81 6.48 -3.46
CA ILE A 100 2.28 5.45 -4.34
C ILE A 100 2.28 5.98 -5.77
N GLU A 101 2.83 5.18 -6.69
CA GLU A 101 2.70 5.39 -8.13
C GLU A 101 1.78 4.31 -8.69
N ILE A 102 0.84 4.69 -9.56
CA ILE A 102 -0.12 3.79 -10.18
C ILE A 102 -0.12 4.00 -11.69
N THR A 103 0.08 2.92 -12.44
CA THR A 103 0.00 2.90 -13.90
C THR A 103 -1.13 1.98 -14.34
N ARG A 104 -2.14 2.54 -15.01
CA ARG A 104 -3.17 1.77 -15.71
C ARG A 104 -2.78 1.62 -17.18
N ARG A 105 -2.49 0.39 -17.60
CA ARG A 105 -2.06 0.06 -18.97
C ARG A 105 -3.24 -0.27 -19.89
N HIS A 106 -4.29 -0.87 -19.34
CA HIS A 106 -5.51 -1.26 -20.06
C HIS A 106 -6.77 -0.93 -19.24
N PRO A 107 -7.97 -0.94 -19.84
CA PRO A 107 -9.23 -0.86 -19.09
C PRO A 107 -9.30 -1.94 -18.00
N LEU A 108 -10.01 -1.62 -16.91
CA LEU A 108 -10.15 -2.51 -15.75
C LEU A 108 -11.63 -2.82 -15.51
N PRO A 109 -12.27 -3.71 -16.30
CA PRO A 109 -13.67 -4.05 -16.10
C PRO A 109 -13.91 -4.64 -14.70
N ALA A 110 -14.96 -4.21 -14.02
CA ALA A 110 -15.30 -4.67 -12.67
C ALA A 110 -15.67 -6.16 -12.64
N THR A 111 -16.11 -6.72 -13.77
CA THR A 111 -16.52 -8.12 -13.92
C THR A 111 -15.42 -9.03 -14.48
N ALA A 112 -14.22 -8.52 -14.73
CA ALA A 112 -13.11 -9.32 -15.23
C ALA A 112 -12.50 -10.21 -14.14
N ASP A 113 -11.87 -11.31 -14.58
CA ASP A 113 -11.02 -12.15 -13.74
C ASP A 113 -9.59 -11.59 -13.74
N TYR A 114 -9.02 -11.39 -12.55
CA TYR A 114 -7.67 -10.86 -12.36
C TYR A 114 -6.75 -11.86 -11.68
N GLU A 115 -5.47 -11.82 -12.02
CA GLU A 115 -4.39 -12.39 -11.21
C GLU A 115 -3.58 -11.25 -10.60
N LEU A 116 -3.31 -11.31 -9.29
CA LEU A 116 -2.43 -10.36 -8.63
C LEU A 116 -1.06 -10.97 -8.37
N THR A 117 -0.01 -10.20 -8.62
CA THR A 117 1.34 -10.51 -8.17
C THR A 117 1.86 -9.41 -7.27
N VAL A 118 2.33 -9.76 -6.07
CA VAL A 118 2.87 -8.80 -5.08
C VAL A 118 4.26 -9.20 -4.66
N TYR A 119 5.20 -8.25 -4.62
CA TYR A 119 6.58 -8.50 -4.20
C TYR A 119 7.26 -7.23 -3.68
N VAL A 120 8.32 -7.41 -2.89
CA VAL A 120 9.24 -6.32 -2.52
C VAL A 120 10.26 -6.19 -3.65
N GLN A 121 10.33 -5.01 -4.27
CA GLN A 121 11.25 -4.74 -5.37
C GLN A 121 12.64 -4.42 -4.84
N GLU A 122 12.74 -3.51 -3.87
CA GLU A 122 14.02 -3.01 -3.36
C GLU A 122 13.89 -2.36 -1.98
N LEU A 123 15.05 -2.18 -1.36
CA LEU A 123 15.24 -1.28 -0.22
C LEU A 123 16.16 -0.14 -0.66
N THR A 124 15.83 1.08 -0.25
CA THR A 124 16.62 2.27 -0.57
C THR A 124 16.92 3.09 0.69
N PRO A 125 18.11 3.70 0.79
CA PRO A 125 18.40 4.59 1.90
C PRO A 125 17.56 5.87 1.79
N HIS A 126 17.16 6.40 2.96
CA HIS A 126 16.43 7.65 3.06
C HIS A 126 17.00 8.47 4.23
N HIS A 127 17.01 9.80 4.15
CA HIS A 127 17.58 10.67 5.21
C HIS A 127 16.93 10.51 6.61
N ARG A 128 15.76 9.86 6.68
CA ARG A 128 15.07 9.52 7.94
C ARG A 128 15.04 8.02 8.26
N GLY A 129 15.70 7.18 7.47
CA GLY A 129 15.72 5.72 7.68
C GLY A 129 15.91 4.92 6.40
N THR A 130 15.09 3.88 6.22
CA THR A 130 15.12 2.98 5.06
C THR A 130 13.74 2.88 4.44
N GLU A 131 13.67 2.96 3.12
CA GLU A 131 12.46 2.76 2.34
C GLU A 131 12.41 1.35 1.76
N ALA A 132 11.22 0.76 1.71
CA ALA A 132 10.92 -0.44 0.94
C ALA A 132 9.93 -0.11 -0.16
N ALA A 133 10.22 -0.54 -1.38
CA ALA A 133 9.28 -0.45 -2.50
C ALA A 133 8.55 -1.78 -2.68
N VAL A 134 7.23 -1.77 -2.53
CA VAL A 134 6.36 -2.93 -2.73
C VAL A 134 5.57 -2.73 -4.01
N VAL A 135 5.68 -3.69 -4.92
CA VAL A 135 4.96 -3.68 -6.20
C VAL A 135 3.77 -4.60 -6.13
N THR A 136 2.65 -4.15 -6.69
CA THR A 136 1.46 -4.95 -6.98
C THR A 136 1.17 -4.85 -8.47
N GLU A 137 1.11 -5.98 -9.16
CA GLU A 137 0.69 -6.09 -10.56
C GLU A 137 -0.69 -6.76 -10.61
N ALA A 138 -1.58 -6.26 -11.46
CA ALA A 138 -2.81 -6.94 -11.84
C ALA A 138 -2.72 -7.38 -13.31
N ARG A 139 -3.05 -8.64 -13.56
CA ARG A 139 -2.99 -9.27 -14.88
C ARG A 139 -4.35 -9.83 -15.29
N THR A 140 -4.61 -9.79 -16.59
CA THR A 140 -5.73 -10.49 -17.23
C THR A 140 -5.20 -11.20 -18.47
N GLY A 141 -5.47 -12.49 -18.61
CA GLY A 141 -4.95 -13.29 -19.73
C GLY A 141 -3.42 -13.29 -19.84
N GLY A 142 -2.70 -13.17 -18.71
CA GLY A 142 -1.24 -13.11 -18.65
C GLY A 142 -0.63 -11.70 -18.87
N THR A 143 -1.42 -10.73 -19.33
CA THR A 143 -0.96 -9.36 -19.60
C THR A 143 -1.13 -8.45 -18.39
N VAL A 144 -0.13 -7.64 -18.04
CA VAL A 144 -0.25 -6.62 -16.98
C VAL A 144 -1.17 -5.51 -17.46
N VAL A 145 -2.32 -5.38 -16.81
CA VAL A 145 -3.33 -4.34 -17.12
C VAL A 145 -3.20 -3.14 -16.19
N TRP A 146 -2.62 -3.33 -15.01
CA TRP A 146 -2.41 -2.31 -14.01
C TRP A 146 -1.26 -2.68 -13.09
N GLU A 147 -0.56 -1.69 -12.57
CA GLU A 147 0.49 -1.87 -11.55
C GLU A 147 0.52 -0.68 -10.60
N SER A 148 0.93 -0.96 -9.35
CA SER A 148 1.31 0.08 -8.40
C SER A 148 2.65 -0.21 -7.75
N ARG A 149 3.37 0.85 -7.43
CA ARG A 149 4.56 0.83 -6.58
C ARG A 149 4.31 1.69 -5.34
N SER A 150 4.26 1.05 -4.19
CA SER A 150 4.10 1.69 -2.88
C SER A 150 5.42 1.76 -2.14
N THR A 151 5.78 2.95 -1.66
CA THR A 151 7.01 3.19 -0.91
C THR A 151 6.69 3.33 0.57
N TYR A 152 7.30 2.50 1.40
CA TYR A 152 7.13 2.54 2.85
C TYR A 152 8.43 2.86 3.56
N LEU A 153 8.42 3.88 4.41
CA LEU A 153 9.56 4.33 5.20
C LEU A 153 9.50 3.74 6.61
N ALA A 154 10.55 3.02 6.99
CA ALA A 154 10.86 2.75 8.40
C ALA A 154 11.82 3.81 8.93
N ARG A 155 11.37 4.57 9.93
CA ARG A 155 12.17 5.62 10.55
C ARG A 155 13.18 5.02 11.55
N HIS A 156 14.44 5.40 11.43
CA HIS A 156 15.50 5.06 12.39
C HIS A 156 16.68 6.02 12.25
N ARG A 157 17.61 5.99 13.22
CA ARG A 157 18.84 6.78 13.11
C ARG A 157 19.63 6.31 11.89
N THR A 158 20.05 7.27 11.07
CA THR A 158 20.93 7.06 9.92
C THR A 158 22.28 7.68 10.23
N ASN A 159 23.37 6.98 9.93
CA ASN A 159 24.72 7.55 10.03
C ASN A 159 24.99 8.39 8.77
N ASP A 160 24.43 9.61 8.71
CA ASP A 160 24.73 10.80 7.87
C ASP A 160 25.44 10.67 6.49
N ARG A 161 25.37 9.54 5.77
CA ARG A 161 26.00 9.36 4.46
C ARG A 161 25.08 8.92 3.31
N ALA A 162 23.82 8.58 3.57
CA ALA A 162 23.10 7.72 2.63
C ALA A 162 22.00 8.37 1.78
N ALA A 163 21.71 9.66 1.92
CA ALA A 163 20.89 10.36 0.93
C ALA A 163 21.31 11.83 0.86
N PRO A 164 21.70 12.35 -0.33
CA PRO A 164 21.72 13.80 -0.48
C PRO A 164 20.32 14.31 -0.10
N PRO A 165 20.20 15.45 0.61
CA PRO A 165 18.92 16.11 0.72
C PRO A 165 18.36 16.21 -0.70
N SER A 166 17.09 15.80 -0.88
CA SER A 166 16.39 16.10 -2.13
C SER A 166 16.59 17.60 -2.35
N ASP A 167 17.33 17.95 -3.41
CA ASP A 167 17.45 19.31 -3.92
C ASP A 167 16.05 19.72 -4.35
N LYS A 168 15.23 20.08 -3.36
CA LYS A 168 14.05 20.89 -3.56
C LYS A 168 14.61 22.28 -3.81
N HIS A 169 15.09 22.50 -5.04
CA HIS A 169 15.08 23.84 -5.59
C HIS A 169 13.68 24.38 -5.28
N PRO A 170 13.54 25.48 -4.52
CA PRO A 170 12.25 26.08 -4.30
C PRO A 170 11.73 26.42 -5.69
N LEU A 171 10.80 25.62 -6.20
CA LEU A 171 10.02 26.05 -7.35
C LEU A 171 9.43 27.40 -6.93
N PRO A 172 9.55 28.45 -7.76
CA PRO A 172 8.97 29.74 -7.45
C PRO A 172 7.52 29.48 -7.08
N SER A 173 7.17 29.77 -5.81
CA SER A 173 5.84 29.47 -5.31
C SER A 173 4.88 30.27 -6.18
N PRO A 174 4.03 29.62 -6.99
CA PRO A 174 2.95 30.34 -7.63
C PRO A 174 2.18 31.05 -6.51
N GLY A 175 1.64 32.23 -6.80
CA GLY A 175 0.65 32.83 -5.91
C GLY A 175 -0.46 31.82 -5.57
N PRO A 176 -1.29 32.09 -4.54
CA PRO A 176 -2.32 31.14 -4.12
C PRO A 176 -3.14 30.68 -5.32
N LEU A 177 -3.11 29.36 -5.57
CA LEU A 177 -3.89 28.76 -6.65
C LEU A 177 -5.38 28.84 -6.28
N PRO A 178 -6.27 29.03 -7.27
CA PRO A 178 -7.71 29.00 -6.99
C PRO A 178 -8.14 27.61 -6.48
N THR A 179 -8.99 27.59 -5.47
CA THR A 179 -9.63 26.36 -4.99
C THR A 179 -10.61 25.85 -6.04
N ILE A 180 -10.35 24.65 -6.58
CA ILE A 180 -11.23 24.00 -7.56
C ILE A 180 -12.25 23.04 -6.94
N ALA A 181 -11.95 22.53 -5.74
CA ALA A 181 -12.79 21.57 -5.02
C ALA A 181 -12.40 21.55 -3.53
N GLU A 182 -13.37 21.19 -2.68
CA GLU A 182 -13.19 21.03 -1.24
C GLU A 182 -13.83 19.72 -0.79
N TRP A 183 -13.14 18.96 0.07
CA TRP A 183 -13.62 17.68 0.60
C TRP A 183 -13.88 17.80 2.09
N HIS A 184 -15.12 17.52 2.48
CA HIS A 184 -15.54 17.45 3.88
C HIS A 184 -15.51 15.98 4.34
N LEU A 185 -14.48 15.62 5.10
CA LEU A 185 -14.31 14.25 5.59
C LEU A 185 -14.91 14.12 6.99
N ALA A 186 -15.83 13.17 7.14
CA ALA A 186 -16.39 12.84 8.45
C ALA A 186 -15.30 12.27 9.38
N GLY A 187 -15.39 12.56 10.68
CA GLY A 187 -14.41 12.08 11.67
C GLY A 187 -14.33 10.57 11.84
N ASP A 188 -15.26 9.81 11.24
CA ASP A 188 -15.30 8.36 11.21
C ASP A 188 -14.83 7.75 9.88
N VAL A 189 -14.41 8.57 8.90
CA VAL A 189 -14.03 8.11 7.55
C VAL A 189 -12.96 7.01 7.59
N GLY A 190 -11.98 7.13 8.50
CA GLY A 190 -10.92 6.12 8.66
C GLY A 190 -11.46 4.75 9.10
N ARG A 191 -12.49 4.72 9.97
CA ARG A 191 -13.15 3.47 10.41
C ARG A 191 -13.99 2.85 9.31
N ARG A 192 -14.71 3.68 8.55
CA ARG A 192 -15.51 3.26 7.40
C ARG A 192 -14.61 2.68 6.31
N TYR A 193 -13.53 3.38 5.97
CA TYR A 193 -12.54 2.92 5.01
C TYR A 193 -11.86 1.63 5.48
N GLY A 194 -11.37 1.58 6.72
CA GLY A 194 -10.70 0.40 7.27
C GLY A 194 -11.59 -0.85 7.36
N THR A 195 -12.91 -0.68 7.36
CA THR A 195 -13.85 -1.81 7.27
C THR A 195 -13.89 -2.43 5.87
N ILE A 196 -13.65 -1.65 4.83
CA ILE A 196 -13.71 -2.07 3.42
C ILE A 196 -12.32 -2.47 2.89
N SER A 197 -11.30 -1.65 3.18
CA SER A 197 -9.91 -1.92 2.80
C SER A 197 -9.29 -3.02 3.66
N GLY A 198 -9.79 -3.19 4.89
CA GLY A 198 -9.22 -4.05 5.91
C GLY A 198 -7.99 -3.44 6.60
N ASP A 199 -7.53 -2.27 6.15
CA ASP A 199 -6.51 -1.49 6.86
C ASP A 199 -7.11 -0.90 8.14
N ARG A 200 -6.91 -1.62 9.23
CA ARG A 200 -7.31 -1.21 10.57
C ARG A 200 -6.11 -0.78 11.40
N ASN A 201 -5.07 -0.22 10.77
CA ASN A 201 -3.96 0.39 11.49
C ASN A 201 -4.51 1.44 12.48
N PRO A 202 -4.22 1.32 13.80
CA PRO A 202 -4.82 2.18 14.82
C PRO A 202 -4.64 3.68 14.58
N ILE A 203 -3.58 4.10 13.88
CA ILE A 203 -3.34 5.51 13.54
C ILE A 203 -4.49 6.13 12.72
N HIS A 204 -5.29 5.31 12.03
CA HIS A 204 -6.44 5.75 11.23
C HIS A 204 -7.78 5.67 11.99
N LEU A 205 -7.80 5.04 13.16
CA LEU A 205 -9.05 4.70 13.87
C LEU A 205 -9.33 5.62 15.06
N HIS A 206 -8.29 6.11 15.72
CA HIS A 206 -8.40 6.92 16.93
C HIS A 206 -7.34 8.03 16.99
N PRO A 207 -7.67 9.26 17.44
CA PRO A 207 -6.71 10.37 17.51
C PRO A 207 -5.51 10.10 18.44
N LEU A 208 -5.71 9.36 19.52
CA LEU A 208 -4.63 9.05 20.48
C LEU A 208 -3.52 8.20 19.83
N THR A 209 -3.91 7.19 19.05
CA THR A 209 -2.97 6.32 18.36
C THR A 209 -2.30 7.00 17.18
N ALA A 210 -2.90 8.06 16.62
CA ALA A 210 -2.28 8.89 15.58
C ALA A 210 -1.16 9.82 16.10
N ARG A 211 -1.05 10.00 17.42
CA ARG A 211 -0.06 10.89 18.07
C ARG A 211 1.19 10.16 18.58
N LEU A 212 1.21 8.82 18.49
CA LEU A 212 2.32 7.94 18.89
C LEU A 212 3.29 7.71 17.72
#